data_AF-A0A969EYC0-F1
#
_entry.id   AF-A0A969EYC0-F1
#
_cell.length_a   1.000
_cell.length_b   1.000
_cell.length_c   1.000
_cell.angle_alpha   90.00
_cell.angle_beta   90.00
_cell.angle_gamma   90.00
#
_symmetry.space_group_name_H-M   'P 1'
#
loop_
_entity.id
_entity.type
_entity.pdbx_description
1 polymer ?
#
loop_
_entity_poly.entity_id
_entity_poly.type
_entity_poly.pdbx_seq_one_letter_code
_entity_poly.pdbx_strand_id
1 'polypeptide(L)' 'MNIVCAGDCVIDRYVDRHLEQCGGISFNVAVHARRALPMTDSVHLISAVGDDDAGRRLLARCRRRVW' A
#
# COMPACT_ATOMS: atom_id res chain seq x y z
N MET A 1 -9.39 -1.21 16.82
CA MET A 1 -8.55 -0.01 16.66
C MET A 1 -8.87 0.70 15.36
N ASN A 2 -8.56 2.00 15.27
CA ASN A 2 -8.65 2.80 14.04
C ASN A 2 -7.28 3.40 13.75
N ILE A 3 -6.67 2.99 12.64
CA ILE A 3 -5.30 3.36 12.26
C ILE A 3 -5.35 4.15 10.97
N VAL A 4 -4.70 5.31 10.96
CA VAL A 4 -4.46 6.12 9.76
C VAL A 4 -2.97 6.17 9.47
N CYS A 5 -2.58 5.66 8.31
CA CYS A 5 -1.22 5.79 7.77
C CYS A 5 -1.24 6.88 6.71
N ALA A 6 -0.46 7.95 6.92
CA ALA A 6 -0.30 9.02 5.94
C ALA A 6 1.15 9.06 5.47
N GLY A 7 1.36 9.17 4.16
CA GLY A 7 2.70 9.29 3.59
C GLY A 7 2.79 8.69 2.20
N ASP A 8 4.01 8.48 1.72
CA ASP A 8 4.26 8.12 0.34
C ASP A 8 3.94 6.65 0.05
N CYS A 9 3.41 6.43 -1.15
CA CYS A 9 3.25 5.12 -1.76
C CYS A 9 4.05 5.11 -3.06
N VAL A 10 4.89 4.10 -3.25
CA VAL A 10 5.82 4.05 -4.38
C VAL A 10 5.80 2.68 -5.05
N ILE A 11 6.37 2.61 -6.26
CA ILE A 11 6.74 1.35 -6.88
C ILE A 11 8.23 1.13 -6.63
N ASP A 12 8.55 0.15 -5.79
CA ASP A 12 9.92 -0.28 -5.55
C ASP A 12 10.40 -1.09 -6.75
N ARG A 13 11.56 -0.71 -7.30
CA ARG A 13 12.20 -1.41 -8.43
C ARG A 13 13.42 -2.18 -7.94
N TYR A 14 13.33 -3.50 -7.92
CA TYR A 14 14.44 -4.40 -7.61
C TYR A 14 15.18 -4.73 -8.91
N VAL A 15 16.19 -3.92 -9.24
CA VAL A 15 16.86 -3.91 -10.56
C VAL A 15 17.41 -5.28 -10.94
N ASP A 16 18.22 -5.90 -10.09
CA ASP A 16 18.86 -7.20 -10.36
C ASP A 16 17.87 -8.36 -10.44
N ARG A 17 16.67 -8.18 -9.89
CA ARG A 17 15.59 -9.18 -9.92
C ARG A 17 14.59 -8.93 -11.03
N HIS A 18 14.75 -7.84 -11.79
CA HIS A 18 13.78 -7.37 -12.77
C HIS A 18 12.34 -7.38 -12.24
N LEU A 19 12.18 -6.98 -10.97
CA LEU A 19 10.92 -7.07 -10.25
C LEU A 19 10.48 -5.69 -9.76
N GLU A 20 9.19 -5.42 -9.88
CA GLU A 20 8.57 -4.23 -9.33
C GLU A 20 7.49 -4.62 -8.32
N GLN A 21 7.46 -3.94 -7.17
CA GLN A 21 6.46 -4.15 -6.13
C GLN A 21 5.88 -2.83 -5.63
N CYS A 22 4.66 -2.86 -5.10
CA CYS A 22 4.13 -1.73 -4.36
C CYS A 22 4.85 -1.63 -3.01
N GLY A 23 5.30 -0.43 -2.67
CA GLY A 23 6.06 -0.14 -1.46
C GLY A 23 5.83 1.26 -0.93
N GLY A 24 6.79 1.73 -0.14
CA GLY A 24 6.65 2.91 0.72
C GLY A 24 6.37 2.52 2.17
N ILE A 25 6.98 3.23 3.11
CA ILE A 25 6.92 2.87 4.54
C ILE A 25 5.47 2.87 5.04
N SER A 26 4.74 3.97 4.82
CA SER A 26 3.35 4.11 5.25
C SER A 26 2.44 3.08 4.57
N PHE A 27 2.68 2.78 3.29
CA PHE A 27 1.97 1.73 2.56
C PHE A 27 2.19 0.36 3.19
N ASN A 28 3.44 -0.02 3.43
CA ASN A 28 3.79 -1.32 4.01
C ASN A 28 3.19 -1.48 5.41
N VAL A 29 3.25 -0.45 6.26
CA VAL A 29 2.61 -0.46 7.58
C VAL A 29 1.10 -0.69 7.45
N ALA A 30 0.41 0.04 6.57
CA ALA A 30 -1.04 -0.14 6.38
C ALA A 30 -1.40 -1.55 5.92
N VAL A 31 -0.64 -2.09 4.96
CA VAL A 31 -0.81 -3.46 4.44
C VAL A 31 -0.62 -4.51 5.53
N HIS A 32 0.46 -4.41 6.29
CA HIS A 32 0.77 -5.38 7.34
C HIS A 32 -0.17 -5.23 8.55
N ALA A 33 -0.58 -4.00 8.89
CA ALA A 33 -1.60 -3.77 9.91
C ALA A 33 -2.94 -4.39 9.52
N ARG A 34 -3.38 -4.23 8.27
CA ARG A 34 -4.62 -4.86 7.80
C ARG A 34 -4.60 -6.38 7.91
N ARG A 35 -3.44 -7.00 7.62
CA ARG A 35 -3.21 -8.44 7.74
C ARG A 35 -3.19 -8.95 9.17
N ALA A 36 -2.56 -8.19 10.05
CA ALA A 36 -2.35 -8.61 11.44
C ALA A 36 -3.56 -8.34 12.33
N LEU A 37 -4.36 -7.32 12.02
CA LEU A 37 -5.45 -6.87 12.87
C LEU A 37 -6.79 -7.54 12.53
N PRO A 38 -7.65 -7.79 13.53
CA PRO A 38 -9.01 -8.30 13.31
C PRO A 38 -9.80 -7.44 12.31
N MET A 39 -10.70 -8.06 11.56
CA MET A 39 -11.54 -7.34 10.57
C MET A 39 -12.47 -6.29 11.19
N THR A 40 -12.68 -6.34 12.51
CA THR A 40 -13.39 -5.30 13.28
C THR A 40 -12.59 -4.00 13.40
N ASP A 41 -11.28 -4.06 13.22
CA ASP A 41 -10.41 -2.90 13.23
C ASP A 41 -10.40 -2.23 11.86
N SER A 42 -10.13 -0.93 11.84
CA SER A 42 -10.07 -0.13 10.60
C SER A 42 -8.64 0.33 10.36
N VAL A 43 -8.20 0.24 9.10
CA VAL A 43 -6.90 0.70 8.63
C VAL A 43 -7.12 1.53 7.38
N HIS A 44 -6.69 2.79 7.43
CA HIS A 44 -6.83 3.77 6.37
C HIS A 44 -5.44 4.19 5.89
N LEU A 45 -5.28 4.34 4.58
CA LEU A 45 -4.06 4.84 3.96
C LEU A 45 -4.39 6.12 3.18
N ILE A 46 -3.68 7.20 3.47
CA ILE A 46 -3.78 8.48 2.80
C ILE A 46 -2.44 8.76 2.11
N SER A 47 -2.49 8.96 0.80
CA SER A 47 -1.30 9.22 0.00
C SER A 47 -1.67 9.99 -1.27
N ALA A 48 -0.69 10.68 -1.85
CA ALA A 48 -0.77 11.22 -3.20
C ALA A 48 -0.15 10.21 -4.17
N VAL A 49 -0.84 9.91 -5.27
CA VAL A 49 -0.33 9.05 -6.34
C VAL A 49 -0.50 9.75 -7.67
N GLY A 50 0.39 9.46 -8.61
CA GLY A 50 0.25 9.91 -10.00
C GLY A 50 -0.97 9.30 -10.69
N ASP A 51 -1.36 9.88 -11.81
CA ASP A 51 -2.37 9.34 -12.72
C ASP A 51 -1.77 8.38 -13.78
N ASP A 52 -0.49 8.04 -13.64
CA ASP A 52 0.28 7.14 -14.49
C ASP A 52 0.06 5.65 -14.18
N ASP A 53 0.84 4.77 -14.82
CA ASP A 53 0.76 3.33 -14.58
C ASP A 53 1.12 2.94 -13.13
N ALA A 54 2.13 3.60 -12.55
CA ALA A 54 2.56 3.33 -11.18
C ALA A 54 1.45 3.66 -10.17
N GLY A 55 0.82 4.83 -10.31
CA GLY A 55 -0.32 5.23 -9.49
C GLY A 55 -1.53 4.31 -9.65
N ARG A 56 -1.87 3.91 -10.88
CA ARG A 56 -2.95 2.94 -11.14
C ARG A 56 -2.67 1.58 -10.48
N ARG A 57 -1.42 1.10 -10.52
CA ARG A 57 -1.02 -0.15 -9.86
C ARG A 57 -1.12 -0.08 -8.34
N LEU A 58 -0.72 1.05 -7.74
CA LEU A 58 -0.88 1.30 -6.30
C LEU A 58 -2.37 1.27 -5.89
N LEU A 59 -3.23 1.98 -6.63
CA LEU A 59 -4.67 1.98 -6.38
C LEU A 59 -5.30 0.59 -6.54
N ALA A 60 -4.93 -0.13 -7.61
CA ALA A 60 -5.40 -1.50 -7.84
C ALA A 60 -4.98 -2.42 -6.70
N ARG A 61 -3.77 -2.25 -6.17
CA ARG A 61 -3.28 -3.03 -5.04
C ARG A 61 -4.10 -2.76 -3.78
N CYS A 62 -4.38 -1.50 -3.44
CA CYS A 62 -5.21 -1.10 -2.28
C CYS A 62 -6.64 -1.66 -2.35
N ARG A 63 -7.22 -1.76 -3.54
CA ARG A 63 -8.60 -2.24 -3.75
C ARG A 63 -8.78 -3.75 -3.61
N ARG A 64 -7.69 -4.54 -3.61
CA ARG A 64 -7.78 -5.98 -3.42
C ARG A 64 -8.24 -6.25 -1.98
N ARG A 65 -9.40 -6.89 -1.82
CA ARG A 65 -9.98 -7.28 -0.52
C ARG A 65 -9.25 -8.45 0.16
N VAL A 66 -8.17 -8.93 -0.42
CA VAL A 66 -7.37 -10.03 0.11
C VAL A 66 -6.03 -9.45 0.54
N TRP A 67 -5.93 -9.11 1.81
CA TRP A 67 -4.69 -8.73 2.47
C TRP A 67 -4.37 -9.78 3.49
#